data_AF-A0A5B9Y9H1-F1
#
_entry.id   AF-A0A5B9Y9H1-F1
#
_cell.length_a   1.000
_cell.length_b   1.000
_cell.length_c   1.000
_cell.angle_alpha   90.00
_cell.angle_beta   90.00
_cell.angle_gamma   90.00
#
_symmetry.space_group_name_H-M   'P 1'
#
loop_
_entity.id
_entity.type
_entity.pdbx_description
1 polymer ?
#
loop_
_entity_poly.entity_id
_entity_poly.type
_entity_poly.pdbx_seq_one_letter_code
_entity_poly.pdbx_strand_id
1 'polypeptide(L)'
;MKEAENRFPIEIIMLTYIIIYVMYIVTFGRGSELFFVFFILERLISFQYDEELDEYVGNVDPEKVSGKMVFVIFVLTFSQIGIFIYAFFKYPGLFMFLMIGELLDLVNRKLKKYIKNKR
;
A
#
# COMPACT_ATOMS: atom_id res chain seq x y z
N MET A 1 6.60 30.09 -2.04
CA MET A 1 6.18 29.88 -0.63
C MET A 1 6.43 28.43 -0.29
N LYS A 2 7.00 28.20 0.89
CA LYS A 2 7.43 26.92 1.44
C LYS A 2 6.22 26.00 1.66
N GLU A 3 6.07 24.96 0.86
CA GLU A 3 5.40 23.75 1.35
C GLU A 3 6.49 22.84 1.88
N ALA A 4 6.82 23.02 3.16
CA ALA A 4 7.33 21.91 3.96
C ALA A 4 6.16 20.93 4.09
N GLU A 5 5.91 20.19 3.02
CA GLU A 5 4.86 19.20 2.95
C GLU A 5 5.25 18.12 3.96
N ASN A 6 4.45 17.97 5.02
CA ASN A 6 4.57 16.88 5.99
C ASN A 6 4.29 15.56 5.25
N ARG A 7 5.26 15.10 4.46
CA ARG A 7 5.22 13.79 3.80
C ARG A 7 5.57 12.76 4.86
N PHE A 8 4.69 11.78 5.02
CA PHE A 8 4.99 10.65 5.88
C PHE A 8 6.21 9.89 5.32
N PRO A 9 7.15 9.47 6.17
CA PRO A 9 8.25 8.61 5.75
C PRO A 9 7.71 7.36 5.05
N ILE A 10 8.31 7.00 3.92
CA ILE A 10 7.81 5.92 3.07
C ILE A 10 7.85 4.57 3.76
N GLU A 11 8.83 4.36 4.65
CA GLU A 11 8.92 3.17 5.48
C GLU A 11 7.70 3.04 6.40
N ILE A 12 7.16 4.17 6.89
CA ILE A 12 5.94 4.18 7.70
C ILE A 12 4.72 3.83 6.85
N ILE A 13 4.65 4.32 5.61
CA ILE A 13 3.56 3.97 4.69
C ILE A 13 3.59 2.47 4.36
N MET A 14 4.77 1.94 4.01
CA MET A 14 4.97 0.51 3.73
C MET A 14 4.65 -0.37 4.96
N LEU A 15 5.08 0.06 6.15
CA LEU A 15 4.74 -0.63 7.40
C LEU A 15 3.23 -0.59 7.68
N THR A 16 2.57 0.51 7.36
CA THR A 16 1.11 0.65 7.50
C THR A 16 0.39 -0.36 6.62
N TYR A 17 0.81 -0.54 5.35
CA TYR A 17 0.27 -1.58 4.48
C TYR A 17 0.46 -2.99 5.05
N ILE A 18 1.63 -3.30 5.61
CA ILE A 18 1.87 -4.59 6.28
C ILE A 18 0.88 -4.81 7.43
N ILE A 19 0.69 -3.80 8.28
CA ILE A 19 -0.25 -3.88 9.41
C ILE A 19 -1.67 -4.10 8.89
N ILE A 20 -2.10 -3.38 7.86
CA ILE A 20 -3.42 -3.53 7.25
C ILE A 20 -3.61 -4.95 6.70
N TYR A 21 -2.64 -5.50 5.98
CA TYR A 21 -2.73 -6.86 5.46
C TYR A 21 -2.80 -7.92 6.55
N VAL A 22 -2.05 -7.73 7.64
CA VAL A 22 -2.18 -8.59 8.83
C VAL A 22 -3.58 -8.45 9.43
N MET A 23 -4.12 -7.24 9.52
CA MET A 23 -5.47 -7.02 10.02
C MET A 23 -6.53 -7.71 9.16
N TYR A 24 -6.39 -7.71 7.82
CA TYR A 24 -7.27 -8.50 6.97
C TYR A 24 -7.29 -9.97 7.33
N ILE A 25 -6.11 -10.58 7.51
CA ILE A 25 -6.02 -11.99 7.89
C ILE A 25 -6.72 -12.24 9.22
N VAL A 26 -6.57 -11.33 10.18
CA VAL A 26 -7.17 -11.44 11.52
C VAL A 26 -8.68 -11.26 11.50
N THR A 27 -9.21 -10.38 10.63
CA THR A 27 -10.63 -9.98 10.60
C THR A 27 -11.47 -10.74 9.56
N PHE A 28 -10.87 -11.30 8.50
CA PHE A 28 -11.58 -11.90 7.37
C PHE A 28 -12.59 -13.01 7.75
N GLY A 29 -12.41 -13.66 8.90
CA GLY A 29 -13.36 -14.66 9.42
C GLY A 29 -14.07 -14.31 10.73
N ARG A 30 -13.85 -13.12 11.30
CA ARG A 30 -14.33 -12.75 12.66
C ARG A 30 -15.42 -11.67 12.70
N GLY A 31 -15.74 -11.07 11.56
CA GLY A 31 -16.76 -10.03 11.43
C GLY A 31 -16.52 -9.23 10.16
N SER A 32 -17.54 -9.08 9.34
CA SER A 32 -17.42 -8.41 8.04
C SER A 32 -17.13 -6.92 8.20
N GLU A 33 -17.65 -6.28 9.23
CA GLU A 33 -17.58 -4.83 9.42
C GLU A 33 -16.14 -4.35 9.66
N LEU A 34 -15.41 -4.98 10.57
CA LEU A 34 -14.00 -4.62 10.84
C LEU A 34 -13.12 -4.87 9.62
N PHE A 35 -13.36 -5.96 8.89
CA PHE A 35 -12.69 -6.22 7.62
C PHE A 35 -12.94 -5.07 6.63
N PHE A 36 -14.18 -4.63 6.47
CA PHE A 36 -14.51 -3.53 5.56
C PHE A 36 -13.93 -2.18 6.01
N VAL A 37 -13.78 -1.94 7.32
CA VAL A 37 -13.10 -0.74 7.82
C VAL A 37 -11.64 -0.72 7.37
N PHE A 38 -10.90 -1.81 7.59
CA PHE A 38 -9.53 -1.90 7.09
C PHE A 38 -9.49 -1.85 5.55
N PHE A 39 -10.52 -2.40 4.90
CA PHE A 39 -10.64 -2.42 3.44
C PHE A 39 -10.70 -1.00 2.88
N ILE A 40 -11.56 -0.17 3.45
CA ILE A 40 -11.70 1.23 3.03
C ILE A 40 -10.44 2.03 3.40
N LEU A 41 -9.86 1.81 4.59
CA LEU A 41 -8.66 2.51 5.02
C LEU A 41 -7.46 2.27 4.08
N GLU A 42 -7.25 1.03 3.63
CA GLU A 42 -6.21 0.72 2.65
C GLU A 42 -6.39 1.52 1.36
N ARG A 43 -7.61 1.57 0.83
CA ARG A 43 -7.93 2.27 -0.43
C ARG A 43 -7.72 3.78 -0.30
N LEU A 44 -8.01 4.36 0.88
CA LEU A 44 -7.73 5.77 1.15
C LEU A 44 -6.23 6.06 1.18
N ILE A 45 -5.45 5.17 1.80
CA ILE A 45 -3.98 5.29 1.83
C ILE A 45 -3.41 5.14 0.42
N SER A 46 -3.87 4.15 -0.35
CA SER A 46 -3.47 3.95 -1.76
C SER A 46 -3.80 5.15 -2.62
N PHE A 47 -5.00 5.69 -2.52
CA PHE A 47 -5.40 6.87 -3.28
C PHE A 47 -4.49 8.08 -3.03
N GLN A 48 -4.05 8.26 -1.77
CA GLN A 48 -3.20 9.36 -1.39
C GLN A 48 -1.74 9.12 -1.80
N TYR A 49 -1.18 7.95 -1.51
CA TYR A 49 0.26 7.72 -1.47
C TYR A 49 0.83 6.80 -2.55
N ASP A 50 0.01 6.08 -3.33
CA ASP A 50 0.55 5.11 -4.32
C ASP A 50 1.42 5.75 -5.40
N GLU A 51 1.04 6.94 -5.88
CA GLU A 51 1.85 7.64 -6.89
C GLU A 51 3.20 8.10 -6.32
N GLU A 52 3.22 8.49 -5.03
CA GLU A 52 4.46 8.87 -4.34
C GLU A 52 5.35 7.65 -4.07
N LEU A 53 4.74 6.51 -3.72
CA LEU A 53 5.43 5.23 -3.56
C LEU A 53 6.05 4.76 -4.89
N ASP A 54 5.28 4.80 -5.99
CA ASP A 54 5.76 4.44 -7.32
C ASP A 54 6.93 5.36 -7.75
N GLU A 55 6.79 6.67 -7.56
CA GLU A 55 7.81 7.65 -7.91
C GLU A 55 9.07 7.49 -7.04
N TYR A 56 8.90 7.23 -5.74
CA TYR A 56 10.03 6.99 -4.85
C TYR A 56 10.77 5.73 -5.26
N VAL A 57 10.07 4.59 -5.40
CA VAL A 57 10.67 3.32 -5.81
C VAL A 57 11.38 3.46 -7.17
N GLY A 58 10.77 4.19 -8.12
CA GLY A 58 11.36 4.43 -9.44
C GLY A 58 12.58 5.37 -9.43
N ASN A 59 12.69 6.25 -8.43
CA ASN A 59 13.78 7.24 -8.32
C ASN A 59 14.74 6.95 -7.15
N VAL A 60 14.67 5.79 -6.50
CA VAL A 60 15.64 5.41 -5.47
C VAL A 60 17.02 5.29 -6.12
N ASP A 61 17.89 6.26 -5.84
CA ASP A 61 19.30 6.22 -6.20
C ASP A 61 20.08 5.50 -5.10
N PRO A 62 20.50 4.23 -5.30
CA PRO A 62 21.14 3.42 -4.28
C PRO A 62 22.49 4.00 -3.81
N GLU A 63 23.11 4.91 -4.57
CA GLU A 63 24.36 5.56 -4.19
C GLU A 63 24.14 6.74 -3.22
N LYS A 64 22.93 7.30 -3.19
CA LYS A 64 22.57 8.45 -2.33
C LYS A 64 21.77 8.05 -1.10
N VAL A 65 21.25 6.82 -1.06
CA VAL A 65 20.45 6.30 0.05
C VAL A 65 21.33 5.46 0.97
N SER A 66 21.20 5.66 2.29
CA SER A 66 21.98 4.86 3.24
C SER A 66 21.69 3.36 3.07
N GLY A 67 22.72 2.51 3.13
CA GLY A 67 22.52 1.06 2.99
C GLY A 67 21.53 0.47 4.00
N LYS A 68 21.39 1.11 5.17
CA LYS A 68 20.36 0.76 6.17
C LYS A 68 18.94 1.00 5.65
N MET A 69 18.69 2.10 4.96
CA MET A 69 17.37 2.44 4.42
C MET A 69 16.98 1.53 3.25
N VAL A 70 17.94 1.20 2.37
CA VAL A 70 17.74 0.19 1.31
C VAL A 70 17.37 -1.16 1.91
N PHE A 71 18.07 -1.58 2.97
CA PHE A 71 17.76 -2.83 3.67
C PHE A 71 16.35 -2.80 4.30
N VAL A 72 15.95 -1.68 4.91
CA VAL A 72 14.60 -1.54 5.49
C VAL A 72 13.52 -1.66 4.40
N ILE A 73 13.65 -0.94 3.29
CA ILE A 73 12.71 -1.03 2.16
C ILE A 73 12.63 -2.46 1.65
N PHE A 74 13.79 -3.12 1.45
CA PHE A 74 13.85 -4.51 1.04
C PHE A 74 13.07 -5.44 1.98
N VAL A 75 13.31 -5.34 3.30
CA VAL A 75 12.59 -6.16 4.29
C VAL A 75 11.08 -5.92 4.25
N LEU A 76 10.65 -4.66 4.11
CA LEU A 76 9.23 -4.30 4.07
C LEU A 76 8.56 -4.86 2.81
N THR A 77 9.19 -4.72 1.63
CA THR A 77 8.67 -5.29 0.38
C THR A 77 8.56 -6.81 0.45
N PHE A 78 9.60 -7.51 0.91
CA PHE A 78 9.56 -8.97 1.04
C PHE A 78 8.51 -9.45 2.05
N SER A 79 8.26 -8.67 3.11
CA SER A 79 7.20 -8.97 4.07
C SER A 79 5.81 -8.90 3.43
N GLN A 80 5.55 -7.86 2.63
CA GLN A 80 4.29 -7.73 1.89
C GLN A 80 4.08 -8.88 0.91
N ILE A 81 5.11 -9.24 0.13
CA ILE A 81 5.08 -10.39 -0.78
C ILE A 81 4.79 -11.69 -0.01
N GLY A 82 5.45 -11.89 1.13
CA GLY A 82 5.23 -13.06 1.98
C GLY A 82 3.79 -13.17 2.48
N ILE A 83 3.21 -12.05 2.93
CA ILE A 83 1.81 -11.98 3.36
C ILE A 83 0.86 -12.27 2.20
N PHE A 84 1.14 -11.74 1.01
CA PHE A 84 0.34 -11.97 -0.18
C PHE A 84 0.34 -13.45 -0.59
N ILE A 85 1.51 -14.08 -0.64
CA ILE A 85 1.64 -15.53 -0.93
C ILE A 85 0.89 -16.35 0.12
N TYR A 86 1.05 -16.01 1.40
CA TYR A 86 0.34 -16.69 2.48
C TYR A 86 -1.18 -16.57 2.35
N ALA A 87 -1.69 -15.38 2.05
CA ALA A 87 -3.12 -15.14 1.84
C ALA A 87 -3.65 -15.92 0.63
N PHE A 88 -2.90 -15.97 -0.47
CA PHE A 88 -3.25 -16.73 -1.66
C PHE A 88 -3.49 -18.22 -1.37
N PHE A 89 -2.55 -18.87 -0.65
CA PHE A 89 -2.65 -20.31 -0.38
C PHE A 89 -3.64 -20.66 0.73
N LYS A 90 -3.74 -19.83 1.77
CA LYS A 90 -4.51 -20.18 2.97
C LYS A 90 -5.92 -19.58 3.02
N TYR A 91 -6.12 -18.45 2.36
CA TYR A 91 -7.38 -17.69 2.39
C TYR A 91 -7.77 -17.24 0.96
N PRO A 92 -8.15 -18.15 0.06
CA PRO A 92 -8.48 -17.80 -1.33
C PRO A 92 -9.64 -16.81 -1.45
N GLY A 93 -10.58 -16.83 -0.49
CA GLY A 93 -11.63 -15.81 -0.42
C GLY A 93 -11.07 -14.40 -0.13
N LEU A 94 -10.11 -14.28 0.79
CA LEU A 94 -9.45 -13.01 1.11
C LEU A 94 -8.68 -12.50 -0.10
N PHE A 95 -8.01 -13.41 -0.80
CA PHE A 95 -7.31 -13.09 -2.04
C PHE A 95 -8.23 -12.47 -3.09
N MET A 96 -9.46 -12.96 -3.26
CA MET A 96 -10.41 -12.32 -4.18
C MET A 96 -10.74 -10.88 -3.77
N PHE A 97 -10.91 -10.59 -2.47
CA PHE A 97 -11.12 -9.21 -2.01
C PHE A 97 -9.90 -8.32 -2.24
N LEU A 98 -8.69 -8.83 -2.00
CA LEU A 98 -7.46 -8.09 -2.30
C LEU A 98 -7.38 -7.73 -3.78
N MET A 99 -7.67 -8.70 -4.67
CA MET A 99 -7.70 -8.45 -6.12
C MET A 99 -8.77 -7.42 -6.54
N ILE A 100 -9.95 -7.44 -5.91
CA ILE A 100 -10.97 -6.41 -6.14
C ILE A 100 -10.46 -5.04 -5.67
N GLY A 101 -9.79 -4.99 -4.52
CA GLY A 101 -9.17 -3.78 -3.98
C GLY A 101 -8.16 -3.16 -4.95
N GLU A 102 -7.23 -3.96 -5.45
CA GLU A 102 -6.24 -3.56 -6.47
C GLU A 102 -6.90 -3.00 -7.74
N LEU A 103 -7.98 -3.64 -8.20
CA LEU A 103 -8.71 -3.17 -9.37
C LEU A 103 -9.38 -1.81 -9.12
N LEU A 104 -9.92 -1.59 -7.92
CA LEU A 104 -10.46 -0.29 -7.51
C LEU A 104 -9.37 0.77 -7.47
N ASP A 105 -8.20 0.46 -6.92
CA ASP A 105 -7.07 1.40 -6.84
C ASP A 105 -6.57 1.79 -8.24
N LEU A 106 -6.46 0.84 -9.17
CA LEU A 106 -6.11 1.11 -10.56
C LEU A 106 -7.11 2.07 -11.23
N VAL A 107 -8.41 1.87 -10.99
CA VAL A 107 -9.46 2.77 -11.50
C VAL A 107 -9.32 4.16 -10.86
N ASN A 108 -9.15 4.21 -9.55
CA ASN A 108 -8.98 5.46 -8.80
C ASN A 108 -7.75 6.24 -9.25
N ARG A 109 -6.63 5.56 -9.52
CA ARG A 109 -5.39 6.16 -10.03
C ARG A 109 -5.59 6.76 -11.42
N LYS A 110 -6.29 6.06 -12.32
CA LYS A 110 -6.66 6.59 -13.65
C LYS A 110 -7.55 7.83 -13.53
N LEU A 111 -8.53 7.80 -12.64
CA LEU A 111 -9.41 8.95 -12.37
C LEU A 111 -8.63 10.14 -11.83
N LYS A 112 -7.75 9.93 -10.85
CA LYS A 112 -6.89 10.97 -10.26
C LYS A 112 -6.02 11.65 -11.33
N LYS A 113 -5.37 10.86 -12.19
CA LYS A 113 -4.56 11.39 -13.32
C LYS A 113 -5.41 12.17 -14.32
N TYR A 114 -6.59 11.67 -14.67
CA TYR A 114 -7.50 12.37 -15.57
C TYR A 114 -7.94 13.73 -15.02
N ILE A 115 -8.28 13.79 -13.72
CA ILE A 115 -8.66 15.04 -13.05
C ILE A 115 -7.48 16.01 -13.00
N LYS A 116 -6.27 15.53 -12.68
CA LYS A 116 -5.05 16.34 -12.62
C LYS A 116 -4.70 16.95 -13.99
N ASN A 117 -4.83 16.21 -15.08
CA ASN A 117 -4.52 16.67 -16.43
C ASN A 117 -5.57 17.63 -17.03
N LYS A 118 -6.76 17.73 -16.42
CA LYS A 118 -7.83 18.66 -16.84
C LYS A 118 -7.78 20.02 -16.13
N ARG A 119 -7.00 20.13 -15.04
CA ARG A 119 -6.69 21.40 -14.37
C ARG A 119 -5.42 21.99 -14.95
#